data_AF-A0AAV0FH81-F1
#
_entry.id   AF-A0AAV0FH81-F1
#
_cell.length_a   1.000
_cell.length_b   1.000
_cell.length_c   1.000
_cell.angle_alpha   90.00
_cell.angle_beta   90.00
_cell.angle_gamma   90.00
#
_symmetry.space_group_name_H-M   'P 1'
#
loop_
_entity.id
_entity.type
_entity.pdbx_description
1 polymer ?
#
loop_
_entity_poly.entity_id
_entity_poly.type
_entity_poly.pdbx_seq_one_letter_code
_entity_poly.pdbx_strand_id
1 'polypeptide(L)'
;MPFAPFVGVNHHGQSILFGCGLISNEDTTTFVWLFTKWLECMDGFPPSGIITDQDRAMQNAIQIVFPNTRHRWCLWHIMKKVPEKMGGLTDKDEVIACLHDAV
;
A
#
# COMPACT_ATOMS: atom_id res chain seq x y z
N MET A 1 -10.93 6.01 -13.87
CA MET A 1 -10.08 7.01 -13.19
C MET A 1 -9.81 6.49 -11.79
N PRO A 2 -8.62 5.92 -11.54
CA PRO A 2 -8.28 5.41 -10.22
C PRO A 2 -8.19 6.53 -9.17
N PHE A 3 -8.51 6.17 -7.93
CA PHE A 3 -8.50 7.05 -6.76
C PHE A 3 -7.50 6.53 -5.74
N ALA A 4 -6.56 7.37 -5.32
CA ALA A 4 -5.46 7.02 -4.44
C ALA A 4 -5.52 7.83 -3.13
N PRO A 5 -6.14 7.31 -2.07
CA PRO A 5 -6.17 7.96 -0.77
C PRO A 5 -4.85 7.76 0.01
N PHE A 6 -4.41 8.80 0.69
CA PHE A 6 -3.30 8.75 1.65
C PHE A 6 -3.86 8.76 3.06
N VAL A 7 -3.84 7.60 3.72
CA VAL A 7 -4.34 7.45 5.08
C VAL A 7 -3.17 7.12 6.00
N GLY A 8 -2.99 7.95 7.03
CA GLY A 8 -2.04 7.71 8.11
C GLY A 8 -2.72 7.29 9.40
N VAL A 9 -1.90 7.13 10.44
CA VAL A 9 -2.34 6.76 11.79
C VAL A 9 -1.78 7.79 12.77
N ASN A 10 -2.61 8.33 13.66
CA ASN A 10 -2.16 9.28 14.69
C ASN A 10 -1.60 8.54 15.93
N HIS A 11 -1.17 9.30 16.95
CA HIS A 11 -0.61 8.74 18.19
C HIS A 11 -1.62 7.94 19.05
N HIS A 12 -2.91 8.03 18.75
CA HIS A 12 -3.96 7.22 19.37
C HIS A 12 -4.32 5.96 18.56
N GLY A 13 -3.60 5.67 17.47
CA GLY A 13 -3.91 4.53 16.61
C GLY A 13 -5.11 4.76 15.68
N GLN A 14 -5.58 6.00 15.53
CA GLN A 14 -6.73 6.32 14.70
C GLN A 14 -6.31 6.65 13.27
N SER A 15 -7.07 6.12 12.31
CA SER A 15 -6.89 6.46 10.89
C SER A 15 -7.24 7.91 10.60
N ILE A 16 -6.35 8.62 9.91
CA ILE A 16 -6.57 10.00 9.46
C ILE A 16 -6.28 10.08 7.96
N LEU A 17 -7.22 10.68 7.22
CA LEU A 17 -7.02 11.01 5.81
C LEU A 17 -6.11 12.23 5.69
N PHE A 18 -4.93 12.06 5.11
CA PHE A 18 -4.00 13.16 4.81
C PHE A 18 -4.29 13.81 3.46
N GLY A 19 -4.89 13.08 2.53
CA GLY A 19 -5.23 13.61 1.21
C GLY A 19 -5.56 12.50 0.23
N CYS A 20 -5.77 12.87 -1.03
CA CYS A 20 -6.01 11.92 -2.10
C CYS A 20 -5.59 12.46 -3.47
N GLY A 21 -5.32 11.55 -4.40
CA GLY A 21 -5.09 11.87 -5.81
C GLY A 21 -6.06 11.14 -6.72
N LEU A 22 -6.54 11.83 -7.75
CA LEU A 22 -7.17 11.20 -8.90
C LEU A 22 -6.11 11.07 -9.99
N ILE A 23 -5.92 9.86 -10.48
CA ILE A 23 -4.90 9.54 -11.47
C ILE A 23 -5.53 9.06 -12.78
N SER A 24 -4.80 9.22 -13.88
CA SER A 24 -5.25 8.77 -15.20
C SER A 24 -5.08 7.26 -15.36
N ASN A 25 -3.93 6.72 -14.91
CA ASN A 25 -3.52 5.33 -15.07
C ASN A 25 -2.81 4.78 -13.82
N GLU A 26 -2.71 3.46 -13.71
CA GLU A 26 -1.94 2.76 -12.67
C GLU A 26 -0.58 2.32 -13.22
N ASP A 27 0.28 3.30 -13.54
CA ASP A 27 1.63 3.07 -14.04
C ASP A 27 2.71 3.79 -13.20
N THR A 28 3.97 3.39 -13.38
CA THR A 28 5.07 3.89 -12.52
C THR A 28 5.21 5.40 -12.64
N THR A 29 5.13 5.95 -13.85
CA THR A 29 5.26 7.38 -14.09
C THR A 29 4.17 8.18 -13.37
N THR A 30 2.93 7.69 -13.43
CA THR A 30 1.78 8.31 -12.78
C THR A 30 1.91 8.29 -11.26
N PHE A 31 2.37 7.16 -10.68
CA PHE A 31 2.62 7.08 -9.25
C PHE A 31 3.83 7.90 -8.80
N VAL A 32 4.90 7.99 -9.60
CA VAL A 32 6.04 8.89 -9.31
C VAL A 32 5.56 10.33 -9.21
N TRP A 33 4.76 10.78 -10.18
CA TRP A 33 4.16 12.12 -10.13
C TRP A 33 3.31 12.30 -8.86
N LEU A 34 2.42 11.35 -8.56
CA LEU A 34 1.53 11.42 -7.40
C LEU A 34 2.33 11.50 -6.08
N PHE A 35 3.31 10.63 -5.89
CA PHE A 35 4.13 10.61 -4.67
C PHE A 35 5.04 11.83 -4.57
N THR A 36 5.51 12.38 -5.69
CA THR A 36 6.29 13.63 -5.71
C THR A 36 5.42 14.80 -5.23
N LYS A 37 4.17 14.89 -5.73
CA LYS A 37 3.23 15.92 -5.29
C LYS A 37 2.83 15.77 -3.83
N TRP A 38 2.62 14.55 -3.37
CA TRP A 38 2.41 14.29 -1.96
C TRP A 38 3.60 14.74 -1.11
N LEU A 39 4.84 14.46 -1.53
CA LEU A 39 6.05 14.84 -0.81
C LEU A 39 6.21 16.36 -0.72
N GLU A 40 5.92 17.08 -1.82
CA GLU A 40 5.87 18.54 -1.83
C GLU A 40 4.85 19.08 -0.82
N CYS A 41 3.67 18.46 -0.71
CA CYS A 41 2.65 18.83 0.28
C CYS A 41 3.05 18.52 1.73
N MET A 42 4.03 17.63 1.93
CA MET A 42 4.57 17.25 3.24
C MET A 42 5.90 17.96 3.53
N ASP A 43 6.13 19.12 2.92
CA ASP A 43 7.35 19.94 3.10
C ASP A 43 8.66 19.17 2.82
N GLY A 44 8.62 18.18 1.92
CA GLY A 44 9.78 17.36 1.60
C GLY A 44 10.09 16.27 2.62
N PHE A 45 9.25 16.05 3.63
CA PHE A 45 9.44 14.99 4.63
C PHE A 45 8.78 13.68 4.17
N PRO A 46 9.55 12.64 3.82
CA PRO A 46 8.99 11.35 3.44
C PRO A 46 8.43 10.62 4.68
N PRO A 47 7.47 9.69 4.50
CA PRO A 47 6.96 8.91 5.61
C PRO A 47 8.01 7.90 6.07
N SER A 48 8.04 7.55 7.36
CA SER A 48 8.95 6.50 7.85
C SER A 48 8.60 5.11 7.30
N GLY A 49 7.33 4.88 7.00
CA GLY A 49 6.85 3.65 6.39
C GLY A 49 5.61 3.91 5.54
N ILE A 50 5.45 3.10 4.50
CA ILE A 50 4.28 3.14 3.61
C ILE A 50 3.77 1.73 3.40
N ILE A 51 2.44 1.58 3.44
CA ILE A 51 1.74 0.32 3.22
C ILE A 51 0.90 0.48 1.96
N THR A 52 1.17 -0.34 0.95
CA THR A 52 0.37 -0.38 -0.29
C THR A 52 -0.02 -1.81 -0.60
N ASP A 53 -0.85 -2.03 -1.60
CA ASP A 53 -1.03 -3.37 -2.15
C ASP A 53 0.25 -3.88 -2.87
N GLN A 54 0.13 -5.03 -3.53
CA GLN A 54 1.22 -5.65 -4.29
C GLN A 54 1.30 -5.15 -5.74
N ASP A 55 1.09 -3.86 -5.98
CA ASP A 55 1.27 -3.24 -7.28
C ASP A 55 2.76 -2.93 -7.55
N ARG A 56 3.26 -3.42 -8.70
CA ARG A 56 4.67 -3.27 -9.08
C ARG A 56 5.00 -1.82 -9.46
N ALA A 57 4.05 -1.10 -10.06
CA ALA A 57 4.25 0.28 -10.46
C ALA A 57 4.35 1.21 -9.23
N MET A 58 3.52 1.00 -8.20
CA MET A 58 3.65 1.69 -6.92
C MET A 58 4.97 1.37 -6.24
N GLN A 59 5.38 0.09 -6.21
CA GLN A 59 6.66 -0.30 -5.62
C GLN A 59 7.84 0.43 -6.26
N ASN A 60 7.90 0.47 -7.60
CA ASN A 60 8.93 1.21 -8.33
C ASN A 60 8.90 2.71 -7.98
N ALA A 61 7.71 3.31 -7.97
CA ALA A 61 7.55 4.73 -7.68
C ALA A 61 7.98 5.08 -6.23
N ILE A 62 7.67 4.22 -5.26
CA ILE A 62 8.13 4.37 -3.87
C ILE A 62 9.65 4.30 -3.80
N GLN A 63 10.29 3.37 -4.51
CA GLN A 63 11.76 3.28 -4.53
C GLN A 63 12.42 4.54 -5.14
N ILE A 64 11.76 5.15 -6.13
CA ILE A 64 12.24 6.38 -6.79
C ILE A 64 12.08 7.61 -5.87
N VAL A 65 10.89 7.81 -5.30
CA VAL A 65 10.54 9.03 -4.58
C VAL A 65 10.91 8.95 -3.09
N PHE A 66 10.85 7.76 -2.50
CA PHE A 66 11.05 7.50 -1.07
C PHE A 66 12.08 6.38 -0.82
N PRO A 67 13.34 6.52 -1.27
CA PRO A 67 14.31 5.42 -1.26
C PRO A 67 14.62 4.85 0.13
N ASN A 68 14.41 5.64 1.19
CA ASN A 68 14.67 5.24 2.58
C ASN A 68 13.39 4.86 3.35
N THR A 69 12.21 5.01 2.75
CA THR A 69 10.94 4.66 3.41
C THR A 69 10.76 3.15 3.44
N ARG A 70 10.34 2.62 4.58
CA ARG A 70 10.05 1.19 4.72
C ARG A 70 8.75 0.84 4.01
N HIS A 71 8.85 0.20 2.84
CA HIS A 71 7.68 -0.32 2.13
C HIS A 71 7.22 -1.66 2.72
N ARG A 72 5.92 -1.77 2.95
CA ARG A 72 5.24 -2.99 3.43
C ARG A 72 4.02 -3.26 2.56
N TRP A 73 3.68 -4.52 2.40
CA TRP A 73 2.43 -4.90 1.75
C TRP A 73 1.27 -4.84 2.72
N CYS A 74 0.14 -4.37 2.22
CA CYS A 74 -1.12 -4.29 2.95
C CYS A 74 -1.59 -5.70 3.26
N LEU A 75 -1.58 -6.02 4.54
CA LEU A 75 -2.02 -7.31 5.02
C LEU A 75 -3.45 -7.63 4.59
N TRP A 76 -4.37 -6.68 4.66
CA TRP A 76 -5.75 -6.90 4.22
C TRP A 76 -5.82 -7.38 2.77
N HIS A 77 -5.02 -6.77 1.88
CA HIS A 77 -4.93 -7.19 0.48
C HIS A 77 -4.29 -8.59 0.33
N ILE A 78 -3.31 -8.93 1.17
CA ILE A 78 -2.73 -10.28 1.22
C ILE A 78 -3.80 -11.29 1.62
N MET A 79 -4.49 -11.04 2.73
CA MET A 79 -5.53 -11.93 3.26
C MET A 79 -6.69 -12.12 2.27
N LYS A 80 -7.00 -11.09 1.46
CA LYS A 80 -7.99 -11.20 0.39
C LYS A 80 -7.50 -12.03 -0.80
N LYS A 81 -6.24 -11.86 -1.22
CA LYS A 81 -5.68 -12.55 -2.40
C LYS A 81 -5.27 -14.00 -2.14
N VAL A 82 -4.88 -14.34 -0.91
CA VAL A 82 -4.42 -15.69 -0.55
C VAL A 82 -5.48 -16.76 -0.88
N PRO A 83 -6.75 -16.62 -0.46
CA PRO A 83 -7.79 -17.59 -0.81
C PRO A 83 -8.00 -17.73 -2.32
N GLU A 84 -7.89 -16.66 -3.09
CA GLU A 84 -8.06 -16.69 -4.55
C GLU A 84 -6.93 -17.49 -5.22
N LYS A 85 -5.70 -17.33 -4.75
CA LYS A 85 -4.51 -17.99 -5.30
C LYS A 85 -4.36 -19.46 -4.87
N MET A 86 -4.99 -19.86 -3.78
CA MET A 86 -4.91 -21.22 -3.23
C MET A 86 -6.03 -22.16 -3.74
N GLY A 87 -6.79 -21.76 -4.76
CA GLY A 87 -7.82 -22.61 -5.36
C GLY A 87 -7.26 -23.97 -5.80
N GLY A 88 -7.72 -25.06 -5.16
CA GLY A 88 -7.33 -26.43 -5.47
C GLY A 88 -6.43 -27.13 -4.44
N LEU A 89 -5.98 -26.43 -3.39
CA LEU A 89 -5.24 -27.04 -2.28
C LEU A 89 -6.21 -27.60 -1.22
N THR A 90 -5.94 -28.82 -0.74
CA THR A 90 -6.74 -29.50 0.29
C THR A 90 -6.67 -28.82 1.65
N ASP A 91 -5.53 -28.17 1.95
CA ASP A 91 -5.22 -27.64 3.28
C ASP A 91 -5.42 -26.12 3.36
N LYS A 92 -6.11 -25.55 2.37
CA LYS A 92 -6.30 -24.11 2.20
C LYS A 92 -6.94 -23.45 3.42
N ASP A 93 -7.93 -24.09 4.03
CA ASP A 93 -8.67 -23.53 5.16
C ASP A 93 -7.79 -23.45 6.42
N GLU A 94 -6.90 -24.42 6.64
CA GLU A 94 -5.92 -24.40 7.73
C GLU A 94 -4.88 -23.29 7.54
N VAL A 95 -4.40 -23.10 6.32
CA VAL A 95 -3.44 -22.03 6.00
C VAL A 95 -4.06 -20.64 6.17
N ILE A 96 -5.32 -20.46 5.75
CA ILE A 96 -6.04 -19.19 5.93
C ILE A 96 -6.27 -18.91 7.42
N ALA A 97 -6.67 -19.92 8.20
CA ALA A 97 -6.84 -19.78 9.65
C ALA A 97 -5.53 -19.38 10.35
N CYS A 98 -4.43 -20.06 10.03
CA CYS A 98 -3.10 -19.74 10.57
C CYS A 98 -2.65 -18.31 10.21
N LEU A 99 -2.94 -17.83 9.00
CA LEU A 99 -2.64 -16.46 8.59
C LEU A 99 -3.50 -15.42 9.31
N HIS A 100 -4.74 -15.75 9.69
CA HIS A 100 -5.59 -14.89 10.52
C HIS A 100 -5.07 -14.79 11.96
N ASP A 101 -4.58 -15.89 12.52
CA ASP A 101 -4.04 -15.93 13.90
C ASP A 101 -2.65 -15.29 14.03
N ALA A 102 -1.90 -15.17 12.93
CA ALA A 102 -0.56 -14.59 12.90
C ALA A 102 -0.52 -13.05 12.92
N VAL A 103 -1.67 -12.39 13.00
CA VAL A 103 -1.84 -10.93 12.92
C VAL A 103 -2.62 -10.44 14.12
#